data_AF-A0A1G2JLJ6-F1
#
_entry.id   AF-A0A1G2JLJ6-F1
#
_cell.length_a   1.000
_cell.length_b   1.000
_cell.length_c   1.000
_cell.angle_alpha   90.00
_cell.angle_beta   90.00
_cell.angle_gamma   90.00
#
_symmetry.space_group_name_H-M   'P 1'
#
loop_
_entity.id
_entity.type
_entity.pdbx_description
1 polymer ?
#
loop_
_entity_poly.entity_id
_entity_poly.type
_entity_poly.pdbx_seq_one_letter_code
_entity_poly.pdbx_strand_id
1 'polypeptide(L)'
;METLEDLVKKDKKIILIVGDVGFTYMQEFQRKYPKQYINAGITEQTFMGLAAGLAKSGYKPYVYSMVPFVIMRNYEQLRNDVCYGNANVKIIGVVGNVHYRFQGMSHNLLGKENEEDLLKNLPNIKRFYPKNTKEVRNIILKTYKNTSPTFIRL
;
A
#
# COMPACT_ATOMS: atom_id res chain seq x y z
N MET A 1 6.89 -0.90 -9.73
CA MET A 1 7.19 0.54 -9.85
C MET A 1 6.89 1.07 -11.25
N GLU A 2 7.41 0.47 -12.32
CA GLU A 2 7.19 0.91 -13.71
C GLU A 2 5.75 1.33 -14.05
N THR A 3 4.75 0.46 -13.78
CA THR A 3 3.34 0.78 -14.06
C THR A 3 2.83 1.99 -13.28
N LEU A 4 3.30 2.20 -12.04
CA LEU A 4 2.91 3.35 -11.24
C LEU A 4 3.55 4.63 -11.78
N GLU A 5 4.83 4.57 -12.21
CA GLU A 5 5.50 5.71 -12.85
C GLU A 5 4.76 6.19 -14.11
N ASP A 6 4.30 5.25 -14.95
CA ASP A 6 3.52 5.58 -16.15
C ASP A 6 2.21 6.31 -15.84
N LEU A 7 1.59 5.99 -14.70
CA LEU A 7 0.37 6.65 -14.23
C LEU A 7 0.67 8.02 -13.61
N VAL A 8 1.70 8.12 -12.78
CA VAL A 8 2.12 9.35 -12.06
C VAL A 8 2.55 10.46 -13.03
N LYS A 9 3.14 10.10 -14.19
CA LYS A 9 3.41 11.04 -15.28
C LYS A 9 2.13 11.75 -15.77
N LYS A 10 1.01 11.04 -15.82
CA LYS A 10 -0.26 11.47 -16.41
C LYS A 10 -1.26 12.01 -15.38
N ASP A 11 -1.17 11.57 -14.13
CA ASP A 11 -2.09 11.95 -13.06
C ASP A 11 -1.32 12.48 -11.85
N LYS A 12 -1.42 13.80 -11.64
CA LYS A 12 -0.79 14.51 -10.51
C LYS A 12 -1.46 14.27 -9.16
N LYS A 13 -2.64 13.64 -9.15
CA LYS A 13 -3.35 13.28 -7.92
C LYS A 13 -2.86 11.97 -7.32
N ILE A 14 -2.01 11.21 -8.01
CA ILE A 14 -1.38 10.02 -7.43
C ILE A 14 -0.27 10.46 -6.48
N ILE A 15 -0.34 9.98 -5.24
CA ILE A 15 0.67 10.19 -4.21
C ILE A 15 1.16 8.83 -3.72
N LEU A 16 2.47 8.58 -3.80
CA LEU A 16 3.11 7.41 -3.19
C LEU A 16 3.51 7.76 -1.76
N ILE A 17 3.06 6.97 -0.80
CA ILE A 17 3.35 7.13 0.63
C ILE A 17 4.12 5.90 1.10
N VAL A 18 5.26 6.10 1.74
CA VAL A 18 6.11 5.01 2.27
C VAL A 18 6.38 5.20 3.76
N GLY A 19 6.60 4.10 4.47
CA GLY A 19 6.96 4.09 5.89
C GLY A 19 8.45 3.79 6.12
N ASP A 20 9.33 4.62 5.56
CA ASP A 20 10.81 4.47 5.62
C ASP A 20 11.38 3.09 5.21
N VAL A 21 10.75 2.46 4.22
CA VAL A 21 11.18 1.17 3.64
C VAL A 21 11.29 1.24 2.12
N GLY A 22 11.89 0.23 1.49
CA GLY A 22 12.01 0.14 0.03
C GLY A 22 13.22 0.88 -0.53
N PHE A 23 14.33 0.88 0.23
CA PHE A 23 15.59 1.51 -0.15
C PHE A 23 16.01 1.14 -1.58
N THR A 24 16.72 2.05 -2.26
CA THR A 24 17.08 2.01 -3.69
C THR A 24 15.92 2.24 -4.65
N TYR A 25 14.83 1.46 -4.60
CA TYR A 25 13.72 1.62 -5.56
C TYR A 25 12.86 2.86 -5.30
N MET A 26 12.62 3.20 -4.04
CA MET A 26 11.83 4.39 -3.67
C MET A 26 12.60 5.70 -3.88
N GLN A 27 13.93 5.67 -3.78
CA GLN A 27 14.78 6.86 -3.97
C GLN A 27 14.72 7.40 -5.39
N GLU A 28 14.74 6.51 -6.39
CA GLU A 28 14.64 6.93 -7.78
C GLU A 28 13.28 7.57 -8.08
N PHE A 29 12.20 6.97 -7.55
CA PHE A 29 10.85 7.52 -7.68
C PHE A 29 10.75 8.89 -6.99
N GLN A 30 11.26 9.02 -5.76
CA GLN A 30 11.30 10.28 -5.02
C GLN A 30 12.03 11.37 -5.81
N ARG A 31 13.18 11.05 -6.41
CA ARG A 31 13.96 12.00 -7.23
C ARG A 31 13.20 12.45 -8.48
N LYS A 32 12.50 11.52 -9.15
CA LYS A 32 11.74 11.82 -10.39
C LYS A 32 10.44 12.57 -10.11
N TYR A 33 9.75 12.25 -9.01
CA TYR A 33 8.40 12.76 -8.71
C TYR A 33 8.26 13.27 -7.27
N PRO A 34 9.09 14.25 -6.84
CA PRO A 34 9.16 14.67 -5.43
C PRO A 34 7.84 15.23 -4.89
N LYS A 35 7.00 15.82 -5.74
CA LYS A 35 5.67 16.34 -5.34
C LYS A 35 4.59 15.27 -5.19
N GLN A 36 4.88 14.03 -5.62
CA GLN A 36 3.95 12.90 -5.63
C GLN A 36 4.47 11.76 -4.76
N TYR A 37 5.39 12.07 -3.85
CA TYR A 37 6.04 11.14 -2.95
C TYR A 37 6.07 11.71 -1.54
N ILE A 38 5.70 10.90 -0.56
CA ILE A 38 5.74 11.23 0.86
C ILE A 38 6.43 10.06 1.58
N ASN A 39 7.58 10.32 2.21
CA ASN A 39 8.09 9.43 3.24
C ASN A 39 7.51 9.90 4.58
N ALA A 40 6.65 9.07 5.17
CA ALA A 40 6.01 9.37 6.44
C ALA A 40 6.84 8.91 7.66
N GLY A 41 8.02 8.32 7.44
CA GLY A 41 8.80 7.71 8.51
C GLY A 41 8.14 6.44 9.06
N ILE A 42 8.63 5.94 10.20
CA ILE A 42 8.08 4.77 10.89
C ILE A 42 6.85 5.19 11.72
N THR A 43 5.80 5.61 11.02
CA THR A 43 4.55 6.14 11.62
C THR A 43 3.32 5.47 11.00
N GLU A 44 3.19 4.16 11.17
CA GLU A 44 2.21 3.37 10.41
C GLU A 44 0.74 3.76 10.67
N GLN A 45 0.41 4.27 11.84
CA GLN A 45 -0.94 4.79 12.08
C GLN A 45 -1.13 6.11 11.31
N THR A 46 -0.13 7.00 11.38
CA THR A 46 -0.15 8.32 10.73
C THR A 46 -0.19 8.22 9.21
N PHE A 47 0.64 7.41 8.57
CA PHE A 47 0.68 7.33 7.10
C PHE A 47 -0.62 6.75 6.50
N MET A 48 -1.34 5.91 7.26
CA MET A 48 -2.63 5.35 6.84
C MET A 48 -3.75 6.38 7.00
N GLY A 49 -3.80 7.10 8.13
CA GLY A 49 -4.72 8.21 8.33
C GLY A 49 -4.49 9.35 7.31
N LEU A 50 -3.23 9.67 7.03
CA LEU A 50 -2.83 10.60 5.97
C LEU A 50 -3.36 10.14 4.60
N ALA A 51 -3.20 8.85 4.27
CA ALA A 51 -3.73 8.29 3.04
C ALA A 51 -5.27 8.43 2.98
N ALA A 52 -5.98 8.10 4.04
CA ALA A 52 -7.43 8.27 4.09
C ALA A 52 -7.84 9.74 3.88
N GLY A 53 -7.17 10.69 4.52
CA GLY A 53 -7.40 12.13 4.35
C GLY A 53 -7.12 12.64 2.93
N LEU A 54 -6.02 12.21 2.33
CA LEU A 54 -5.68 12.50 0.94
C LEU A 54 -6.75 11.95 -0.02
N ALA A 55 -7.19 10.71 0.19
CA ALA A 55 -8.24 10.10 -0.61
C ALA A 55 -9.57 10.86 -0.52
N LYS A 56 -9.97 11.29 0.68
CA LYS A 56 -11.16 12.15 0.88
C LYS A 56 -11.02 13.53 0.22
N SER A 57 -9.79 14.03 0.09
CA SER A 57 -9.47 15.27 -0.61
C SER A 57 -9.36 15.10 -2.14
N GLY A 58 -9.73 13.93 -2.67
CA GLY A 58 -9.75 13.64 -4.10
C GLY A 58 -8.41 13.17 -4.68
N TYR A 59 -7.39 12.96 -3.84
CA TYR A 59 -6.13 12.32 -4.26
C TYR A 59 -6.29 10.79 -4.38
N LYS A 60 -5.27 10.16 -4.96
CA LYS A 60 -5.19 8.71 -5.18
C LYS A 60 -3.93 8.17 -4.49
N PRO A 61 -3.95 8.02 -3.16
CA PRO A 61 -2.80 7.55 -2.41
C PRO A 61 -2.51 6.07 -2.67
N TYR A 62 -1.24 5.77 -2.87
CA TYR A 62 -0.67 4.43 -2.87
C TYR A 62 0.24 4.31 -1.66
N VAL A 63 -0.12 3.46 -0.70
CA VAL A 63 0.68 3.19 0.50
C VAL A 63 1.54 1.96 0.24
N TYR A 64 2.84 2.04 0.47
CA TYR A 64 3.77 0.94 0.28
C TYR A 64 4.56 0.67 1.57
N SER A 65 4.45 -0.56 2.09
CA SER A 65 5.33 -1.08 3.14
C SER A 65 5.23 -2.61 3.24
N MET A 66 5.86 -3.22 4.25
CA MET A 66 5.68 -4.65 4.54
C MET A 66 4.29 -4.94 5.08
N VAL A 67 3.80 -6.17 4.88
CA VAL A 67 2.45 -6.58 5.29
C VAL A 67 2.13 -6.27 6.76
N PRO A 68 2.97 -6.60 7.76
CA PRO A 68 2.68 -6.25 9.15
C PRO A 68 2.51 -4.73 9.39
N PHE A 69 3.19 -3.90 8.60
CA PHE A 69 3.23 -2.45 8.75
C PHE A 69 2.04 -1.76 8.07
N VAL A 70 1.53 -2.34 6.98
CA VAL A 70 0.33 -1.81 6.30
C VAL A 70 -1.00 -2.40 6.79
N ILE A 71 -0.96 -3.45 7.63
CA ILE A 71 -2.17 -4.11 8.16
C ILE A 71 -2.21 -4.09 9.69
N MET A 72 -1.19 -4.60 10.38
CA MET A 72 -1.29 -4.91 11.81
C MET A 72 -1.06 -3.66 12.67
N ARG A 73 0.04 -2.94 12.44
CA ARG A 73 0.40 -1.76 13.26
C ARG A 73 -0.65 -0.65 13.22
N ASN A 74 -1.39 -0.55 12.12
CA ASN A 74 -2.36 0.51 11.84
C ASN A 74 -3.78 -0.01 11.62
N TYR A 75 -4.08 -1.18 12.19
CA TYR A 75 -5.32 -1.90 11.89
C TYR A 75 -6.57 -1.06 12.11
N GLU A 76 -6.59 -0.22 13.15
CA GLU A 76 -7.71 0.66 13.41
C GLU A 76 -7.89 1.73 12.32
N GLN A 77 -6.81 2.37 11.86
CA GLN A 77 -6.88 3.39 10.78
C GLN A 77 -7.27 2.73 9.46
N LEU A 78 -6.71 1.56 9.16
CA LEU A 78 -7.12 0.76 8.01
C LEU A 78 -8.60 0.39 8.08
N ARG A 79 -9.08 -0.09 9.23
CA ARG A 79 -10.46 -0.49 9.43
C ARG A 79 -11.40 0.71 9.33
N ASN A 80 -11.22 1.72 10.17
CA ASN A 80 -12.18 2.79 10.36
C ASN A 80 -12.10 3.81 9.21
N ASP A 81 -10.90 4.34 8.96
CA ASP A 81 -10.73 5.47 8.05
C ASP A 81 -10.75 5.03 6.58
N VAL A 82 -10.20 3.86 6.29
CA VAL A 82 -10.07 3.35 4.92
C VAL A 82 -11.22 2.41 4.55
N CYS A 83 -11.40 1.29 5.26
CA CYS A 83 -12.39 0.28 4.89
C CYS A 83 -13.84 0.73 5.14
N TYR A 84 -14.18 1.09 6.37
CA TYR A 84 -15.52 1.61 6.71
C TYR A 84 -15.77 2.98 6.06
N GLY A 85 -14.75 3.83 5.98
CA GLY A 85 -14.80 5.11 5.26
C GLY A 85 -14.87 4.97 3.73
N ASN A 86 -14.76 3.76 3.17
CA ASN A 86 -14.69 3.47 1.74
C ASN A 86 -13.72 4.40 0.98
N ALA A 87 -12.58 4.69 1.59
CA ALA A 87 -11.61 5.65 1.07
C ALA A 87 -10.81 5.05 -0.08
N ASN A 88 -10.52 5.87 -1.09
CA ASN A 88 -9.80 5.47 -2.29
C ASN A 88 -8.28 5.28 -2.06
N VAL A 89 -7.90 4.36 -1.18
CA VAL A 89 -6.52 4.05 -0.79
C VAL A 89 -6.09 2.71 -1.37
N LYS A 90 -4.89 2.67 -1.97
CA LYS A 90 -4.30 1.49 -2.60
C LYS A 90 -3.12 1.09 -1.74
N ILE A 91 -3.25 -0.02 -1.05
CA ILE A 91 -2.31 -0.53 -0.08
C ILE A 91 -1.51 -1.63 -0.75
N ILE A 92 -0.20 -1.43 -0.85
CA ILE A 92 0.74 -2.38 -1.42
C ILE A 92 1.54 -2.96 -0.26
N GLY A 93 1.25 -4.22 0.07
CA GLY A 93 1.93 -4.96 1.13
C GLY A 93 2.94 -5.92 0.54
N VAL A 94 4.21 -5.78 0.93
CA VAL A 94 5.27 -6.72 0.55
C VAL A 94 5.36 -7.82 1.59
N VAL A 95 5.29 -9.08 1.17
CA VAL A 95 5.55 -10.21 2.05
C VAL A 95 7.06 -10.40 2.16
N GLY A 96 7.55 -10.59 3.37
CA GLY A 96 8.93 -10.99 3.58
C GLY A 96 9.15 -12.41 3.04
N ASN A 97 9.53 -12.49 1.77
CA ASN A 97 9.99 -13.71 1.13
C ASN A 97 11.32 -14.18 1.75
N VAL A 98 11.96 -15.18 1.15
CA VAL A 98 13.25 -15.77 1.59
C VAL A 98 14.28 -14.72 2.04
N HIS A 99 14.32 -13.55 1.39
CA HIS A 99 15.24 -12.46 1.67
C HIS A 99 15.00 -11.69 2.99
N TYR A 100 13.79 -11.69 3.54
CA TYR A 100 13.45 -10.94 4.77
C TYR A 100 13.08 -11.83 5.95
N ARG A 101 13.05 -13.16 5.76
CA ARG A 101 12.73 -14.14 6.81
C ARG A 101 13.61 -14.00 8.06
N PHE A 102 14.87 -13.60 7.90
CA PHE A 102 15.82 -13.45 9.02
C PHE A 102 15.40 -12.36 10.02
N GLN A 103 14.56 -11.41 9.62
CA GLN A 103 14.05 -10.36 10.52
C GLN A 103 12.92 -10.84 11.47
N GLY A 104 12.50 -12.10 11.32
CA GLY A 104 11.61 -12.77 12.25
C GLY A 104 10.20 -12.19 12.31
N MET A 105 9.53 -12.45 13.43
CA MET A 105 8.13 -12.09 13.74
C MET A 105 7.81 -10.60 13.60
N SER A 106 8.79 -9.74 13.76
CA SER A 106 8.58 -8.28 13.72
C SER A 106 8.33 -7.75 12.30
N HIS A 107 8.77 -8.48 11.27
CA HIS A 107 8.71 -8.04 9.86
C HIS A 107 7.95 -9.02 8.96
N ASN A 108 7.66 -10.23 9.44
CA ASN A 108 7.07 -11.31 8.65
C ASN A 108 5.82 -11.84 9.34
N LEU A 109 4.83 -12.25 8.55
CA LEU A 109 3.78 -13.15 9.02
C LEU A 109 4.38 -14.53 9.25
N LEU A 110 4.10 -15.15 10.40
CA LEU A 110 4.68 -16.44 10.80
C LEU A 110 3.63 -17.52 11.01
N GLY A 111 4.06 -18.78 10.90
CA GLY A 111 3.22 -19.94 11.18
C GLY A 111 2.00 -20.00 10.25
N LYS A 112 0.81 -19.75 10.79
CA LYS A 112 -0.46 -19.75 10.06
C LYS A 112 -0.98 -18.35 9.73
N GLU A 113 -0.30 -17.31 10.18
CA GLU A 113 -0.69 -15.93 9.89
C GLU A 113 -0.66 -15.68 8.37
N ASN A 114 -1.72 -15.06 7.88
CA ASN A 114 -1.84 -14.65 6.49
C ASN A 114 -2.71 -13.39 6.41
N GLU A 115 -2.43 -12.57 5.41
CA GLU A 115 -3.13 -11.32 5.16
C GLU A 115 -4.62 -11.51 4.82
N GLU A 116 -5.01 -12.66 4.27
CA GLU A 116 -6.42 -12.97 3.97
C GLU A 116 -7.24 -13.03 5.27
N ASP A 117 -6.75 -13.74 6.29
CA ASP A 117 -7.37 -13.84 7.61
C ASP A 117 -7.41 -12.50 8.35
N LEU A 118 -6.39 -11.66 8.18
CA LEU A 118 -6.34 -10.32 8.79
C LEU A 118 -7.36 -9.36 8.15
N LEU A 119 -7.61 -9.50 6.84
CA LEU A 119 -8.44 -8.56 6.08
C LEU A 119 -9.87 -9.05 5.83
N LYS A 120 -10.19 -10.34 5.97
CA LYS A 120 -11.50 -10.91 5.57
C LYS A 120 -12.72 -10.29 6.22
N ASN A 121 -12.56 -9.73 7.42
CA ASN A 121 -13.65 -9.10 8.17
C ASN A 121 -13.78 -7.60 7.88
N LEU A 122 -12.87 -7.01 7.09
CA LEU A 122 -12.91 -5.60 6.77
C LEU A 122 -13.84 -5.36 5.57
N PRO A 123 -14.81 -4.42 5.66
CA PRO A 123 -15.72 -4.14 4.56
C PRO A 123 -15.02 -3.39 3.42
N ASN A 124 -15.62 -3.41 2.24
CA ASN A 124 -15.25 -2.63 1.04
C ASN A 124 -13.86 -2.88 0.44
N ILE A 125 -12.94 -3.50 1.17
CA ILE A 125 -11.57 -3.72 0.70
C ILE A 125 -11.50 -4.85 -0.33
N LYS A 126 -11.01 -4.49 -1.52
CA LYS A 126 -10.68 -5.44 -2.57
C LYS A 126 -9.28 -5.99 -2.31
N ARG A 127 -9.11 -7.30 -2.44
CA ARG A 127 -7.85 -7.99 -2.14
C ARG A 127 -7.34 -8.67 -3.40
N PHE A 128 -6.06 -8.45 -3.73
CA PHE A 128 -5.43 -9.00 -4.91
C PHE A 128 -4.10 -9.66 -4.56
N TYR A 129 -3.91 -10.88 -5.07
CA TYR A 129 -2.74 -11.72 -4.84
C TYR A 129 -2.09 -12.10 -6.18
N PRO A 130 -1.48 -11.14 -6.90
CA PRO A 130 -0.85 -11.40 -8.18
C PRO A 130 0.28 -12.43 -8.07
N LYS A 131 0.41 -13.28 -9.10
CA LYS A 131 1.46 -14.32 -9.17
C LYS A 131 2.66 -13.92 -10.02
N ASN A 132 2.53 -12.88 -10.83
CA ASN A 132 3.55 -12.43 -11.76
C ASN A 132 3.43 -10.93 -12.06
N THR A 133 4.45 -10.36 -12.70
CA THR A 133 4.53 -8.93 -13.03
C THR A 133 3.43 -8.46 -13.98
N LYS A 134 2.97 -9.31 -14.90
CA LYS A 134 1.86 -8.99 -15.82
C LYS A 134 0.55 -8.82 -15.05
N GLU A 135 0.28 -9.68 -14.07
CA GLU A 135 -0.88 -9.54 -13.19
C GLU A 135 -0.79 -8.28 -12.33
N VAL A 136 0.38 -7.98 -11.76
CA VAL A 136 0.62 -6.72 -11.01
C VAL A 136 0.26 -5.52 -11.88
N ARG A 137 0.75 -5.45 -13.12
CA ARG A 137 0.44 -4.37 -14.07
C ARG A 137 -1.07 -4.25 -14.28
N ASN A 138 -1.75 -5.35 -14.58
CA ASN A 138 -3.19 -5.36 -14.83
C ASN A 138 -4.00 -4.94 -13.60
N ILE A 139 -3.60 -5.39 -12.41
CA ILE A 139 -4.26 -5.03 -11.15
C ILE A 139 -4.05 -3.54 -10.84
N ILE A 140 -2.83 -3.00 -11.01
CA ILE A 140 -2.59 -1.56 -10.82
C ILE A 140 -3.45 -0.73 -11.78
N LEU A 141 -3.52 -1.10 -13.07
CA LEU A 141 -4.35 -0.39 -14.04
C LEU A 141 -5.84 -0.51 -13.75
N LYS A 142 -6.30 -1.68 -13.29
CA LYS A 142 -7.70 -1.91 -12.88
C LYS A 142 -8.06 -1.08 -11.65
N THR A 143 -7.19 -1.06 -10.65
CA THR A 143 -7.43 -0.40 -9.36
C THR A 143 -7.27 1.11 -9.46
N TYR A 144 -6.42 1.60 -10.37
CA TYR A 144 -6.35 3.02 -10.73
C TYR A 144 -7.71 3.60 -11.19
N LYS A 145 -8.53 2.79 -11.88
CA LYS A 145 -9.86 3.18 -12.35
C LYS A 145 -10.97 3.04 -11.30
N ASN A 146 -10.67 2.39 -10.17
CA ASN A 146 -11.64 2.19 -9.10
C ASN A 146 -11.46 3.24 -7.99
N THR A 147 -12.48 3.39 -7.14
CA THR A 147 -12.43 4.26 -5.95
C THR A 147 -12.46 3.49 -4.64
N SER A 148 -12.46 2.16 -4.69
CA SER A 148 -12.60 1.32 -3.49
C SER A 148 -11.25 1.14 -2.78
N PRO A 149 -11.25 1.00 -1.45
CA PRO A 149 -10.09 0.51 -0.72
C PRO A 149 -9.56 -0.77 -1.36
N THR A 150 -8.26 -0.84 -1.57
CA THR A 150 -7.65 -1.97 -2.25
C THR A 150 -6.37 -2.38 -1.55
N PHE A 151 -6.21 -3.67 -1.27
CA PHE A 151 -4.97 -4.30 -0.87
C PHE A 151 -4.40 -5.14 -2.03
N ILE A 152 -3.11 -4.97 -2.31
CA ILE A 152 -2.36 -5.72 -3.33
C ILE A 152 -1.13 -6.30 -2.64
N ARG A 153 -1.01 -7.62 -2.64
CA ARG A 153 0.15 -8.32 -2.10
C ARG A 153 1.24 -8.44 -3.16
N LEU A 154 2.48 -8.07 -2.81
CA LEU A 154 3.68 -8.27 -3.61
C LEU A 154 4.63 -9.28 -2.95
#